data_AF-A0A6M3Y1V7-F1
#
_entry.id   AF-A0A6M3Y1V7-F1
#
_cell.length_a   1.000
_cell.length_b   1.000
_cell.length_c   1.000
_cell.angle_alpha   90.00
_cell.angle_beta   90.00
_cell.angle_gamma   90.00
#
_symmetry.space_group_name_H-M   'P 1'
#
loop_
_entity.id
_entity.type
_entity.pdbx_description
1 polymer ?
#
loop_
_entity_poly.entity_id
_entity_poly.type
_entity_poly.pdbx_seq_one_letter_code
_entity_poly.pdbx_strand_id
1 'polypeptide(L)'
;MAAIARPLMNDPKDPTHITYQWGQAIIDYALSHGVDVLDITGKWVDYRNITPLVMQNRPDLFIYTGHGCRNFLATQNGCSLTNGWKEDVCHTQCRQPPNLNLLRDAIVVTFSCHSASQLGGCAIKYGARAYVGFSDYMMFTSDRAGSQDLFRDALLPMAIELINGKRVGEAVDATKAALLSAAKQWKAVKYMAIPFYWNYEYMQVLGDMNARLGG
;
A
#
# COMPACT_ATOMS: atom_id res chain seq x y z
N MET A 1 5.85 10.60 -11.89
CA MET A 1 6.63 10.48 -10.63
C MET A 1 5.91 9.55 -9.65
N ALA A 2 6.63 8.81 -8.81
CA ALA A 2 6.05 8.03 -7.71
C ALA A 2 6.42 8.62 -6.34
N ALA A 3 5.50 8.58 -5.38
CA ALA A 3 5.79 8.85 -3.97
C ALA A 3 5.62 7.56 -3.17
N ILE A 4 6.60 7.23 -2.34
CA ILE A 4 6.63 5.98 -1.57
C ILE A 4 6.76 6.34 -0.09
N ALA A 5 5.69 6.08 0.67
CA ALA A 5 5.61 6.32 2.10
C ALA A 5 5.81 5.02 2.88
N ARG A 6 6.93 4.95 3.61
CA ARG A 6 7.37 3.75 4.34
C ARG A 6 7.69 4.09 5.80
N PRO A 7 6.70 4.04 6.71
CA PRO A 7 6.97 4.24 8.13
C PRO A 7 7.96 3.19 8.64
N LEU A 8 8.74 3.54 9.65
CA LEU A 8 9.65 2.63 10.33
C LEU A 8 9.37 2.69 11.82
N MET A 9 8.73 1.65 12.36
CA MET A 9 8.50 1.52 13.79
C MET A 9 9.82 1.18 14.49
N ASN A 10 10.01 1.70 15.71
CA ASN A 10 11.24 1.47 16.48
C ASN A 10 11.37 0.01 16.97
N ASP A 11 10.29 -0.77 16.99
CA ASP A 11 10.32 -2.18 17.35
C ASP A 11 10.69 -3.04 16.11
N PRO A 12 11.84 -3.72 16.10
CA PRO A 12 12.24 -4.60 15.00
C PRO A 12 11.31 -5.80 14.80
N LYS A 13 10.47 -6.14 15.79
CA LYS A 13 9.48 -7.21 15.70
C LYS A 13 8.17 -6.75 15.07
N ASP A 14 7.98 -5.43 14.90
CA ASP A 14 6.78 -4.90 14.28
C ASP A 14 6.78 -5.24 12.77
N PRO A 15 5.65 -5.71 12.20
CA PRO A 15 5.55 -6.03 10.78
C PRO A 15 5.83 -4.84 9.85
N THR A 16 5.80 -3.61 10.36
CA THR A 16 6.25 -2.40 9.66
C THR A 16 7.73 -2.46 9.31
N HIS A 17 8.58 -3.13 10.10
CA HIS A 17 9.99 -3.28 9.76
C HIS A 17 10.18 -4.10 8.47
N ILE A 18 9.33 -5.10 8.25
CA ILE A 18 9.33 -5.95 7.07
C ILE A 18 8.78 -5.19 5.87
N THR A 19 7.61 -4.57 6.02
CA THR A 19 7.00 -3.78 4.92
C THR A 19 7.84 -2.55 4.56
N TYR A 20 8.62 -1.99 5.48
CA TYR A 20 9.63 -0.96 5.19
C TYR A 20 10.69 -1.43 4.20
N GLN A 21 11.17 -2.68 4.33
CA GLN A 21 12.10 -3.30 3.40
C GLN A 21 11.44 -3.56 2.05
N TRP A 22 10.14 -3.90 2.03
CA TRP A 22 9.38 -4.02 0.78
C TRP A 22 9.27 -2.68 0.08
N GLY A 23 9.03 -1.59 0.82
CA GLY A 23 9.07 -0.23 0.31
C GLY A 23 10.42 0.13 -0.30
N GLN A 24 11.53 -0.27 0.34
CA GLN A 24 12.87 -0.10 -0.24
C GLN A 24 13.02 -0.85 -1.57
N ALA A 25 12.57 -2.12 -1.64
CA ALA A 25 12.64 -2.89 -2.89
C ALA A 25 11.85 -2.23 -4.04
N ILE A 26 10.71 -1.60 -3.74
CA ILE A 26 9.92 -0.85 -4.73
C ILE A 26 10.68 0.41 -5.18
N ILE A 27 11.31 1.14 -4.25
CA ILE A 27 12.13 2.32 -4.56
C ILE A 27 13.28 1.94 -5.48
N ASP A 28 14.04 0.90 -5.14
CA ASP A 28 15.19 0.43 -5.92
C ASP A 28 14.75 0.01 -7.33
N TYR A 29 13.61 -0.68 -7.43
CA TYR A 29 13.02 -1.05 -8.71
C TYR A 29 12.60 0.19 -9.53
N ALA A 30 11.89 1.15 -8.92
CA ALA A 30 11.47 2.39 -9.59
C ALA A 30 12.65 3.20 -10.14
N LEU A 31 13.68 3.41 -9.30
CA LEU A 31 14.88 4.16 -9.68
C LEU A 31 15.64 3.47 -10.82
N SER A 32 15.78 2.14 -10.78
CA SER A 32 16.42 1.38 -11.86
C SER A 32 15.65 1.40 -13.18
N HIS A 33 14.36 1.77 -13.17
CA HIS A 33 13.49 1.91 -14.34
C HIS A 33 13.26 3.37 -14.74
N GLY A 34 14.06 4.31 -14.21
CA GLY A 34 14.01 5.72 -14.59
C GLY A 34 12.76 6.47 -14.09
N VAL A 35 12.08 5.94 -13.07
CA VAL A 35 10.97 6.63 -12.41
C VAL A 35 11.51 7.49 -11.28
N ASP A 36 11.20 8.79 -11.31
CA ASP A 36 11.49 9.68 -10.19
C ASP A 36 10.70 9.25 -8.94
N VAL A 37 11.41 9.13 -7.81
CA VAL A 37 10.84 8.69 -6.54
C VAL A 37 10.98 9.78 -5.47
N LEU A 38 9.85 10.16 -4.89
CA LEU A 38 9.76 10.86 -3.63
C LEU A 38 9.68 9.84 -2.48
N ASP A 39 10.82 9.54 -1.85
CA ASP A 39 10.90 8.65 -0.69
C ASP A 39 10.56 9.39 0.61
N ILE A 40 9.47 8.96 1.27
CA ILE A 40 9.04 9.49 2.55
C ILE A 40 9.22 8.39 3.60
N THR A 41 10.22 8.54 4.48
CA THR A 41 10.71 7.47 5.35
C THR A 41 10.71 7.82 6.84
N GLY A 42 10.44 6.81 7.68
CA GLY A 42 10.64 6.87 9.13
C GLY A 42 9.86 8.00 9.81
N LYS A 43 10.58 8.89 10.52
CA LYS A 43 10.00 10.04 11.25
C LYS A 43 9.30 11.06 10.36
N TRP A 44 9.55 10.99 9.06
CA TRP A 44 8.91 11.86 8.08
C TRP A 44 7.58 11.31 7.56
N VAL A 45 7.23 10.06 7.90
CA VAL A 45 5.89 9.51 7.65
C VAL A 45 4.97 9.99 8.76
N ASP A 46 4.69 11.28 8.77
CA ASP A 46 3.63 11.90 9.56
C ASP A 46 2.79 12.85 8.70
N TYR A 47 1.59 13.18 9.17
CA TYR A 47 0.67 14.05 8.44
C TYR A 47 1.30 15.38 8.03
N ARG A 48 2.10 16.00 8.91
CA ARG A 48 2.66 17.34 8.71
C ARG A 48 3.75 17.34 7.65
N ASN A 49 4.44 16.21 7.48
CA ASN A 49 5.53 16.05 6.54
C ASN A 49 5.03 15.51 5.18
N ILE A 50 4.12 14.52 5.17
CA ILE A 50 3.58 13.97 3.93
C ILE A 50 2.76 14.98 3.16
N THR A 51 1.89 15.74 3.85
CA THR A 51 0.97 16.69 3.21
C THR A 51 1.69 17.67 2.29
N PRO A 52 2.65 18.49 2.75
CA PRO A 52 3.32 19.45 1.87
C PRO A 52 4.11 18.76 0.75
N LEU A 53 4.77 17.62 1.03
CA LEU A 53 5.56 16.91 0.02
C LEU A 53 4.67 16.37 -1.11
N VAL A 54 3.53 15.76 -0.79
CA VAL A 54 2.59 15.25 -1.80
C VAL A 54 1.92 16.40 -2.55
N MET A 55 1.55 17.50 -1.87
CA MET A 55 0.98 18.68 -2.53
C MET A 55 1.93 19.34 -3.52
N GLN A 56 3.21 19.44 -3.15
CA GLN A 56 4.24 20.09 -3.97
C GLN A 56 4.61 19.25 -5.19
N ASN A 57 4.72 17.93 -5.02
CA ASN A 57 5.22 17.04 -6.07
C ASN A 57 4.12 16.40 -6.92
N ARG A 58 2.88 16.34 -6.42
CA ARG A 58 1.70 15.76 -7.10
C ARG A 58 2.02 14.41 -7.78
N PRO A 59 2.39 13.38 -7.00
CA PRO A 59 2.79 12.10 -7.56
C PRO A 59 1.62 11.44 -8.33
N ASP A 60 1.92 10.88 -9.49
CA ASP A 60 0.96 10.10 -10.29
C ASP A 60 0.65 8.74 -9.66
N LEU A 61 1.58 8.23 -8.85
CA LEU A 61 1.52 6.97 -8.13
C LEU A 61 1.94 7.21 -6.67
N PHE A 62 1.06 6.90 -5.73
CA PHE A 62 1.32 6.94 -4.30
C PHE A 62 1.30 5.52 -3.73
N ILE A 63 2.43 5.09 -3.16
CA ILE A 63 2.58 3.76 -2.56
C ILE A 63 2.78 3.91 -1.06
N TYR A 64 2.09 3.11 -0.26
CA TYR A 64 2.27 3.06 1.19
C TYR A 64 2.53 1.63 1.67
N THR A 65 3.52 1.45 2.55
CA THR A 65 3.91 0.14 3.11
C THR A 65 3.95 0.18 4.64
N GLY A 66 2.93 -0.33 5.31
CA GLY A 66 2.87 -0.32 6.77
C GLY A 66 1.49 -0.64 7.34
N HIS A 67 1.29 -0.36 8.62
CA HIS A 67 -0.01 -0.56 9.27
C HIS A 67 -1.12 0.29 8.67
N GLY A 68 -2.35 -0.21 8.77
CA GLY A 68 -3.53 0.45 8.26
C GLY A 68 -4.78 0.06 9.03
N CYS A 69 -5.76 0.93 8.92
CA CYS A 69 -7.08 0.80 9.48
C CYS A 69 -8.11 1.06 8.38
N ARG A 70 -9.39 0.84 8.70
CA ARG A 70 -10.48 0.96 7.72
C ARG A 70 -10.49 2.31 7.01
N ASN A 71 -10.14 3.36 7.73
CA ASN A 71 -10.27 4.76 7.33
C ASN A 71 -8.93 5.53 7.29
N PHE A 72 -7.80 4.89 7.63
CA PHE A 72 -6.49 5.54 7.56
C PHE A 72 -5.30 4.60 7.38
N LEU A 73 -4.18 5.18 6.97
CA LEU A 73 -2.86 4.55 6.95
C LEU A 73 -2.08 5.01 8.17
N ALA A 74 -1.40 4.13 8.89
CA ALA A 74 -0.72 4.51 10.12
C ALA A 74 0.60 5.27 9.86
N THR A 75 1.05 6.01 10.85
CA THR A 75 2.39 6.60 10.92
C THR A 75 3.25 5.74 11.84
N GLN A 76 4.54 6.05 11.86
CA GLN A 76 5.51 5.44 12.79
C GLN A 76 5.18 5.59 14.30
N ASN A 77 4.17 6.39 14.68
CA ASN A 77 3.79 6.61 16.07
C ASN A 77 2.39 6.01 16.38
N GLY A 78 1.85 5.14 15.52
CA GLY A 78 0.50 4.60 15.65
C GLY A 78 -0.62 5.62 15.38
N CYS A 79 -0.30 6.90 15.26
CA CYS A 79 -1.21 7.94 14.80
C CYS A 79 -1.46 7.84 13.29
N SER A 80 -2.58 8.35 12.81
CA SER A 80 -3.04 8.22 11.43
C SER A 80 -2.36 9.22 10.46
N LEU A 81 -2.05 8.77 9.24
CA LEU A 81 -1.65 9.61 8.09
C LEU A 81 -2.80 10.46 7.57
N THR A 82 -4.05 10.08 7.85
CA THR A 82 -5.25 10.80 7.40
C THR A 82 -5.95 11.53 8.54
N ASN A 83 -5.45 11.52 9.79
CA ASN A 83 -6.06 12.26 10.90
C ASN A 83 -5.04 12.72 11.94
N GLY A 84 -5.08 14.02 12.27
CA GLY A 84 -4.43 14.58 13.46
C GLY A 84 -5.24 14.42 14.76
N TRP A 85 -6.30 13.60 14.76
CA TRP A 85 -7.27 13.50 15.86
C TRP A 85 -6.97 12.31 16.78
N LYS A 86 -7.16 12.51 18.09
CA LYS A 86 -7.06 11.50 19.15
C LYS A 86 -8.33 10.65 19.34
N GLU A 87 -9.39 10.91 18.58
CA GLU A 87 -10.69 10.26 18.75
C GLU A 87 -10.99 9.23 17.67
N ASP A 88 -11.48 8.09 18.16
CA ASP A 88 -11.97 6.88 17.52
C ASP A 88 -11.50 6.59 16.08
N VAL A 89 -10.43 5.80 16.03
CA VAL A 89 -9.83 5.14 14.85
C VAL A 89 -10.86 4.40 13.98
N CYS A 90 -12.07 4.13 14.48
CA CYS A 90 -13.12 3.42 13.75
C CYS A 90 -14.29 4.29 13.25
N HIS A 91 -14.26 5.62 13.42
CA HIS A 91 -15.38 6.46 12.99
C HIS A 91 -15.48 6.55 11.45
N THR A 92 -16.70 6.58 10.91
CA THR A 92 -16.93 6.73 9.46
C THR A 92 -16.42 8.08 8.95
N GLN A 93 -15.36 8.06 8.14
CA GLN A 93 -14.51 9.23 7.86
C GLN A 93 -14.66 9.87 6.47
N CYS A 94 -15.63 9.49 5.64
CA CYS A 94 -15.84 10.23 4.38
C CYS A 94 -16.62 11.55 4.55
N ARG A 95 -16.78 12.08 5.79
CA ARG A 95 -17.65 13.24 6.10
C ARG A 95 -16.92 14.58 6.28
N GLN A 96 -15.65 14.58 6.69
CA GLN A 96 -14.80 15.77 6.72
C GLN A 96 -13.40 15.36 6.27
N PRO A 97 -12.75 16.03 5.30
CA PRO A 97 -11.50 15.53 4.75
C PRO A 97 -10.31 16.23 5.41
N PRO A 98 -9.61 15.63 6.38
CA PRO A 98 -8.17 15.80 6.34
C PRO A 98 -7.71 15.09 5.06
N ASN A 99 -6.99 15.83 4.23
CA ASN A 99 -6.00 15.36 3.24
C ASN A 99 -6.35 14.29 2.18
N LEU A 100 -7.60 13.86 2.00
CA LEU A 100 -7.94 12.95 0.88
C LEU A 100 -7.73 13.59 -0.51
N ASN A 101 -7.85 14.92 -0.61
CA ASN A 101 -7.51 15.66 -1.83
C ASN A 101 -6.02 15.57 -2.21
N LEU A 102 -5.14 15.11 -1.32
CA LEU A 102 -3.73 14.87 -1.64
C LEU A 102 -3.54 13.78 -2.69
N LEU A 103 -4.48 12.82 -2.74
CA LEU A 103 -4.42 11.67 -3.64
C LEU A 103 -5.18 11.93 -4.95
N ARG A 104 -5.63 13.17 -5.18
CA ARG A 104 -6.33 13.53 -6.41
C ARG A 104 -5.43 13.26 -7.61
N ASP A 105 -6.03 12.67 -8.65
CA ASP A 105 -5.38 12.28 -9.90
C ASP A 105 -4.26 11.25 -9.74
N ALA A 106 -4.07 10.67 -8.55
CA ALA A 106 -3.07 9.63 -8.30
C ALA A 106 -3.67 8.22 -8.40
N ILE A 107 -2.84 7.25 -8.75
CA ILE A 107 -3.06 5.83 -8.46
C ILE A 107 -2.51 5.57 -7.05
N VAL A 108 -3.30 4.94 -6.20
CA VAL A 108 -2.92 4.66 -4.82
C VAL A 108 -2.75 3.16 -4.63
N VAL A 109 -1.61 2.73 -4.11
CA VAL A 109 -1.32 1.32 -3.78
C VAL A 109 -0.92 1.22 -2.33
N THR A 110 -1.54 0.32 -1.58
CA THR A 110 -1.25 0.17 -0.15
C THR A 110 -1.01 -1.29 0.22
N PHE A 111 0.14 -1.54 0.84
CA PHE A 111 0.47 -2.80 1.49
C PHE A 111 0.09 -2.68 2.96
N SER A 112 -1.22 -2.74 3.22
CA SER A 112 -1.78 -2.33 4.50
C SER A 112 -3.17 -2.89 4.77
N CYS A 113 -3.41 -3.34 6.00
CA CYS A 113 -4.68 -3.92 6.46
C CYS A 113 -5.85 -2.94 6.31
N HIS A 114 -7.01 -3.43 5.86
CA HIS A 114 -8.29 -2.72 5.78
C HIS A 114 -8.30 -1.40 4.97
N SER A 115 -7.19 -1.05 4.31
CA SER A 115 -6.99 0.17 3.54
C SER A 115 -8.05 0.39 2.44
N ALA A 116 -8.55 -0.68 1.82
CA ALA A 116 -9.59 -0.58 0.79
C ALA A 116 -11.03 -0.68 1.35
N SER A 117 -11.21 -1.00 2.65
CA SER A 117 -12.55 -1.22 3.22
C SER A 117 -13.41 0.05 3.32
N GLN A 118 -12.78 1.20 3.62
CA GLN A 118 -13.46 2.50 3.65
C GLN A 118 -12.59 3.61 3.07
N LEU A 119 -11.31 3.69 3.43
CA LEU A 119 -10.39 4.73 2.97
C LEU A 119 -10.30 4.75 1.44
N GLY A 120 -10.16 3.58 0.80
CA GLY A 120 -10.12 3.49 -0.65
C GLY A 120 -11.36 4.10 -1.33
N GLY A 121 -12.56 3.79 -0.84
CA GLY A 121 -13.80 4.39 -1.35
C GLY A 121 -13.84 5.91 -1.16
N CYS A 122 -13.38 6.41 0.00
CA CYS A 122 -13.25 7.85 0.19
C CYS A 122 -12.22 8.44 -0.80
N ALA A 123 -11.05 7.84 -0.99
CA ALA A 123 -10.02 8.34 -1.90
C ALA A 123 -10.55 8.51 -3.34
N ILE A 124 -11.29 7.52 -3.86
CA ILE A 124 -11.95 7.61 -5.17
C ILE A 124 -12.95 8.77 -5.20
N LYS A 125 -13.79 8.91 -4.17
CA LYS A 125 -14.75 10.03 -4.06
C LYS A 125 -14.08 11.41 -4.11
N TYR A 126 -12.84 11.52 -3.62
CA TYR A 126 -12.06 12.76 -3.61
C TYR A 126 -11.12 12.92 -4.83
N GLY A 127 -11.21 12.03 -5.81
CA GLY A 127 -10.58 12.17 -7.12
C GLY A 127 -9.32 11.36 -7.34
N ALA A 128 -8.99 10.37 -6.49
CA ALA A 128 -7.99 9.38 -6.87
C ALA A 128 -8.46 8.60 -8.11
N ARG A 129 -7.55 8.32 -9.06
CA ARG A 129 -7.88 7.57 -10.28
C ARG A 129 -8.21 6.12 -9.96
N ALA A 130 -7.37 5.52 -9.13
CA ALA A 130 -7.56 4.15 -8.65
C ALA A 130 -6.99 3.98 -7.24
N TYR A 131 -7.52 3.01 -6.51
CA TYR A 131 -7.04 2.60 -5.20
C TYR A 131 -6.93 1.08 -5.14
N VAL A 132 -5.74 0.57 -4.89
CA VAL A 132 -5.43 -0.85 -4.73
C VAL A 132 -4.99 -1.10 -3.29
N GLY A 133 -5.69 -1.98 -2.60
CA GLY A 133 -5.40 -2.30 -1.20
C GLY A 133 -6.18 -3.51 -0.74
N PHE A 134 -6.37 -3.64 0.57
CA PHE A 134 -7.03 -4.80 1.17
C PHE A 134 -8.31 -4.39 1.89
N SER A 135 -9.43 -5.08 1.62
CA SER A 135 -10.67 -4.88 2.39
C SER A 135 -10.59 -5.51 3.79
N ASP A 136 -9.67 -6.45 3.98
CA ASP A 136 -9.41 -7.12 5.24
C ASP A 136 -7.92 -7.03 5.63
N TYR A 137 -7.46 -7.84 6.57
CA TYR A 137 -6.04 -7.96 6.90
C TYR A 137 -5.21 -8.31 5.67
N MET A 138 -4.09 -7.62 5.51
CA MET A 138 -2.99 -8.08 4.67
C MET A 138 -2.13 -9.00 5.52
N MET A 139 -2.07 -10.28 5.14
CA MET A 139 -1.40 -11.30 5.94
C MET A 139 -0.06 -11.69 5.33
N PHE A 140 0.93 -11.94 6.18
CA PHE A 140 2.17 -12.60 5.78
C PHE A 140 2.79 -13.30 6.98
N THR A 141 3.56 -14.35 6.70
CA THR A 141 4.34 -15.05 7.73
C THR A 141 5.69 -14.36 7.87
N SER A 142 6.08 -14.08 9.11
CA SER A 142 7.42 -13.65 9.47
C SER A 142 8.06 -14.69 10.36
N ASP A 143 9.22 -15.21 9.95
CA ASP A 143 9.96 -16.22 10.69
C ASP A 143 11.46 -16.12 10.40
N ARG A 144 12.24 -16.97 11.06
CA ARG A 144 13.71 -17.01 10.88
C ARG A 144 14.14 -17.58 9.53
N ALA A 145 13.24 -18.25 8.79
CA ALA A 145 13.52 -18.80 7.48
C ALA A 145 13.37 -17.75 6.36
N GLY A 146 12.89 -16.55 6.70
CA GLY A 146 12.69 -15.49 5.71
C GLY A 146 11.39 -15.64 4.93
N SER A 147 10.38 -16.33 5.47
CA SER A 147 9.11 -16.57 4.77
C SER A 147 8.42 -15.29 4.28
N GLN A 148 8.66 -14.15 4.92
CA GLN A 148 8.14 -12.85 4.51
C GLN A 148 8.58 -12.42 3.10
N ASP A 149 9.73 -12.89 2.62
CA ASP A 149 10.23 -12.57 1.28
C ASP A 149 9.40 -13.26 0.21
N LEU A 150 8.85 -14.44 0.50
CA LEU A 150 7.90 -15.11 -0.40
C LEU A 150 6.61 -14.30 -0.55
N PHE A 151 6.16 -13.63 0.52
CA PHE A 151 5.01 -12.74 0.47
C PHE A 151 5.32 -11.44 -0.27
N ARG A 152 6.51 -10.87 -0.05
CA ARG A 152 7.01 -9.74 -0.84
C ARG A 152 6.92 -10.06 -2.32
N ASP A 153 7.53 -11.16 -2.75
CA ASP A 153 7.65 -11.50 -4.17
C ASP A 153 6.27 -11.77 -4.81
N ALA A 154 5.31 -12.27 -4.04
CA ALA A 154 3.93 -12.46 -4.51
C ALA A 154 3.08 -11.19 -4.50
N LEU A 155 3.39 -10.20 -3.64
CA LEU A 155 2.61 -8.97 -3.47
C LEU A 155 3.15 -7.78 -4.26
N LEU A 156 4.46 -7.67 -4.44
CA LEU A 156 5.09 -6.55 -5.14
C LEU A 156 4.74 -6.42 -6.64
N PRO A 157 4.27 -7.45 -7.37
CA PRO A 157 3.89 -7.28 -8.78
C PRO A 157 2.93 -6.10 -9.02
N MET A 158 2.02 -5.77 -8.09
CA MET A 158 1.07 -4.66 -8.30
C MET A 158 1.80 -3.31 -8.36
N ALA A 159 2.89 -3.14 -7.62
CA ALA A 159 3.70 -1.95 -7.68
C ALA A 159 4.65 -1.97 -8.89
N ILE A 160 5.31 -3.11 -9.12
CA ILE A 160 6.28 -3.32 -10.20
C ILE A 160 5.64 -3.10 -11.58
N GLU A 161 4.47 -3.70 -11.83
CA GLU A 161 3.80 -3.57 -13.12
C GLU A 161 3.30 -2.14 -13.38
N LEU A 162 2.87 -1.42 -12.34
CA LEU A 162 2.52 0.00 -12.47
C LEU A 162 3.74 0.87 -12.79
N ILE A 163 4.89 0.59 -12.17
CA ILE A 163 6.18 1.22 -12.50
C ILE A 163 6.56 0.94 -13.96
N ASN A 164 6.29 -0.27 -14.45
CA ASN A 164 6.49 -0.66 -15.85
C ASN A 164 5.44 -0.06 -16.82
N GLY A 165 4.55 0.83 -16.35
CA GLY A 165 3.55 1.51 -17.16
C GLY A 165 2.34 0.67 -17.54
N LYS A 166 2.13 -0.50 -16.89
CA LYS A 166 0.90 -1.29 -17.07
C LYS A 166 -0.31 -0.58 -16.47
N ARG A 167 -1.49 -1.03 -16.90
CA ARG A 167 -2.75 -0.59 -16.31
C ARG A 167 -2.93 -1.20 -14.92
N VAL A 168 -3.68 -0.52 -14.07
CA VAL A 168 -4.05 -1.01 -12.72
C VAL A 168 -4.62 -2.43 -12.76
N GLY A 169 -5.52 -2.73 -13.70
CA GLY A 169 -6.10 -4.07 -13.85
C GLY A 169 -5.03 -5.13 -14.13
N GLU A 170 -4.09 -4.85 -15.03
CA GLU A 170 -3.01 -5.79 -15.41
C GLU A 170 -2.06 -6.03 -14.24
N ALA A 171 -1.72 -4.98 -13.49
CA ALA A 171 -0.88 -5.07 -12.30
C ALA A 171 -1.52 -5.92 -11.20
N VAL A 172 -2.83 -5.77 -11.00
CA VAL A 172 -3.58 -6.54 -10.01
C VAL A 172 -3.75 -8.00 -10.45
N ASP A 173 -4.03 -8.24 -11.73
CA ASP A 173 -4.13 -9.60 -12.27
C ASP A 173 -2.82 -10.36 -12.13
N ALA A 174 -1.68 -9.72 -12.42
CA ALA A 174 -0.35 -10.30 -12.21
C ALA A 174 -0.11 -10.67 -10.73
N THR A 175 -0.52 -9.79 -9.82
CA THR A 175 -0.37 -10.03 -8.36
C THR A 175 -1.27 -11.15 -7.88
N LYS A 176 -2.53 -11.17 -8.31
CA LYS A 176 -3.47 -12.24 -7.99
C LYS A 176 -3.01 -13.58 -8.54
N ALA A 177 -2.44 -13.61 -9.75
CA ALA A 177 -1.84 -14.81 -10.31
C ALA A 177 -0.65 -15.30 -9.46
N ALA A 178 0.24 -14.40 -9.03
CA ALA A 178 1.38 -14.73 -8.16
C ALA A 178 0.93 -15.28 -6.79
N LEU A 179 -0.04 -14.62 -6.14
CA LEU A 179 -0.62 -15.07 -4.87
C LEU A 179 -1.28 -16.45 -4.99
N LEU A 180 -2.08 -16.68 -6.03
CA LEU A 180 -2.74 -17.96 -6.25
C LEU A 180 -1.73 -19.07 -6.57
N SER A 181 -0.68 -18.76 -7.33
CA SER A 181 0.42 -19.68 -7.61
C SER A 181 1.15 -20.08 -6.32
N ALA A 182 1.51 -19.10 -5.49
CA ALA A 182 2.15 -19.33 -4.20
C ALA A 182 1.25 -20.15 -3.24
N ALA A 183 -0.05 -19.83 -3.16
CA ALA A 183 -1.01 -20.59 -2.36
C ALA A 183 -1.05 -22.08 -2.78
N LYS A 184 -1.03 -22.36 -4.09
CA LYS A 184 -1.00 -23.73 -4.63
C LYS A 184 0.33 -24.44 -4.34
N GLN A 185 1.45 -23.75 -4.52
CA GLN A 185 2.79 -24.27 -4.22
C GLN A 185 2.91 -24.69 -2.75
N TRP A 186 2.42 -23.84 -1.84
CA TRP A 186 2.54 -24.04 -0.40
C TRP A 186 1.34 -24.75 0.23
N LYS A 187 0.46 -25.40 -0.57
CA LYS A 187 -0.80 -26.00 -0.10
C LYS A 187 -0.66 -26.97 1.09
N ALA A 188 0.49 -27.64 1.21
CA ALA A 188 0.78 -28.57 2.31
C ALA A 188 1.15 -27.85 3.62
N VAL A 189 1.58 -26.59 3.55
CA VAL A 189 2.02 -25.75 4.66
C VAL A 189 0.95 -24.70 4.92
N LYS A 190 -0.08 -25.06 5.70
CA LYS A 190 -1.29 -24.23 5.88
C LYS A 190 -1.01 -22.80 6.31
N TYR A 191 -0.05 -22.59 7.22
CA TYR A 191 0.30 -21.25 7.70
C TYR A 191 0.95 -20.36 6.62
N MET A 192 1.40 -20.93 5.50
CA MET A 192 1.84 -20.20 4.31
C MET A 192 0.70 -20.05 3.30
N ALA A 193 0.02 -21.16 2.96
CA ALA A 193 -1.01 -21.15 1.92
C ALA A 193 -2.23 -20.27 2.26
N ILE A 194 -2.67 -20.27 3.52
CA ILE A 194 -3.84 -19.51 3.96
C ILE A 194 -3.59 -18.00 3.78
N PRO A 195 -2.49 -17.40 4.30
CA PRO A 195 -2.20 -15.99 4.05
C PRO A 195 -2.10 -15.59 2.57
N PHE A 196 -1.51 -16.44 1.70
CA PHE A 196 -1.46 -16.15 0.26
C PHE A 196 -2.86 -16.08 -0.35
N TYR A 197 -3.68 -17.09 -0.06
CA TYR A 197 -5.05 -17.15 -0.56
C TYR A 197 -5.92 -16.02 0.03
N TRP A 198 -5.70 -15.68 1.30
CA TRP A 198 -6.36 -14.56 1.97
C TRP A 198 -6.06 -13.24 1.27
N ASN A 199 -4.79 -12.95 0.99
CA ASN A 199 -4.41 -11.75 0.24
C ASN A 199 -5.01 -11.74 -1.16
N TYR A 200 -5.10 -12.90 -1.84
CA TYR A 200 -5.74 -13.00 -3.16
C TYR A 200 -7.22 -12.59 -3.11
N GLU A 201 -7.97 -13.09 -2.12
CA GLU A 201 -9.41 -12.82 -2.02
C GLU A 201 -9.73 -11.41 -1.54
N TYR A 202 -8.95 -10.90 -0.59
CA TYR A 202 -9.25 -9.61 0.04
C TYR A 202 -8.53 -8.42 -0.60
N MET A 203 -7.70 -8.64 -1.63
CA MET A 203 -7.16 -7.57 -2.47
C MET A 203 -8.24 -7.01 -3.38
N GLN A 204 -8.45 -5.69 -3.29
CA GLN A 204 -9.46 -4.95 -4.03
C GLN A 204 -8.85 -3.85 -4.88
N VAL A 205 -9.54 -3.57 -5.98
CA VAL A 205 -9.33 -2.40 -6.84
C VAL A 205 -10.60 -1.58 -6.81
N LEU A 206 -10.45 -0.29 -6.54
CA LEU A 206 -11.52 0.70 -6.63
C LEU A 206 -11.11 1.75 -7.67
N GLY A 207 -12.07 2.28 -8.42
CA GLY A 207 -11.82 3.30 -9.46
C GLY A 207 -11.49 2.73 -10.83
N ASP A 208 -10.67 3.44 -11.60
CA ASP A 208 -10.36 3.14 -13.00
C ASP A 208 -9.27 2.06 -13.14
N MET A 209 -9.67 0.87 -13.60
CA MET A 209 -8.76 -0.23 -13.90
C MET A 209 -7.82 0.05 -15.09
N ASN A 210 -8.10 1.05 -15.93
CA ASN A 210 -7.26 1.43 -17.06
C ASN A 210 -6.24 2.52 -16.72
N ALA A 211 -6.29 3.10 -15.52
CA ALA A 211 -5.31 4.09 -15.08
C ALA A 211 -3.89 3.51 -15.11
N ARG A 212 -2.91 4.33 -15.46
CA ARG A 212 -1.48 3.95 -15.46
C ARG A 212 -0.60 5.10 -14.95
N LEU A 213 0.64 4.79 -14.64
CA LEU A 213 1.63 5.81 -14.28
C LEU A 213 1.79 6.81 -15.44
N GLY A 214 1.65 8.10 -15.15
CA GLY A 214 1.79 9.18 -16.15
C GLY A 214 0.59 9.40 -17.10
N GLY A 215 -0.55 8.74 -16.89
CA GLY A 215 -1.76 8.91 -17.71
C GLY A 215 -3.02 8.39 -17.05
#